data_AF-A0A9E0XTH5-F1
#
_entry.id   AF-A0A9E0XTH5-F1
#
_cell.length_a   1.000
_cell.length_b   1.000
_cell.length_c   1.000
_cell.angle_alpha   90.00
_cell.angle_beta   90.00
_cell.angle_gamma   90.00
#
_symmetry.space_group_name_H-M   'P 1'
#
loop_
_entity.id
_entity.type
_entity.pdbx_description
1 polymer ?
#
loop_
_entity_poly.entity_id
_entity_poly.type
_entity_poly.pdbx_seq_one_letter_code
_entity_poly.pdbx_strand_id
1 'polypeptide(L)'
;FTLLEVLVTIALIGIISAVAVSNFTFLDRIKRRPPKVIFLETLKLARLAALEEGEEISLYFEESTCDMVARRTYDGSEVFRKNLYSLEDEKTDASAGSEEGIERQVEESDLETVESLLKLQEKRKKREEKLANLPKIEVLFRPNYPEVYSFTTNDLKGFETLQCLRFAPDSTMTPANIELKIDSQSILKFSVDVFSGFPLELKKTEAKNEG
;
A
#
# COMPACT_ATOMS: atom_id res chain seq x y z
N PHE A 1 54.47 5.39 15.89
CA PHE A 1 53.24 5.86 15.24
C PHE A 1 53.59 6.99 14.29
N THR A 2 53.49 6.73 13.00
CA THR A 2 53.75 7.71 11.95
C THR A 2 52.45 8.36 11.47
N LEU A 3 52.52 9.58 10.95
CA LEU A 3 51.35 10.33 10.47
C LEU A 3 50.60 9.57 9.34
N LEU A 4 51.33 8.74 8.59
CA LEU A 4 50.80 7.87 7.54
C LEU A 4 49.93 6.72 8.09
N GLU A 5 50.31 6.10 9.22
CA GLU A 5 49.48 5.07 9.87
C GLU A 5 48.13 5.63 10.35
N VAL A 6 48.11 6.89 10.82
CA VAL A 6 46.88 7.54 11.30
C VAL A 6 45.92 7.82 10.13
N LEU A 7 46.44 8.25 8.97
CA LEU A 7 45.61 8.46 7.78
C LEU A 7 45.02 7.17 7.22
N VAL A 8 45.81 6.09 7.18
CA VAL A 8 45.36 4.77 6.70
C VAL A 8 44.28 4.19 7.60
N THR A 9 44.42 4.34 8.92
CA THR A 9 43.41 3.87 9.88
C THR A 9 42.10 4.63 9.78
N ILE A 10 42.12 5.96 9.61
CA ILE A 10 40.90 6.75 9.40
C ILE A 10 40.20 6.35 8.10
N ALA A 11 40.95 6.14 7.01
CA ALA A 11 40.38 5.70 5.74
C ALA A 11 39.72 4.32 5.84
N LEU A 12 40.36 3.37 6.53
CA LEU A 12 39.83 2.02 6.75
C LEU A 12 38.54 2.04 7.58
N ILE A 13 38.47 2.85 8.64
CA ILE A 13 37.26 2.99 9.47
C ILE A 13 36.10 3.57 8.63
N GLY A 14 36.38 4.54 7.75
CA GLY A 14 35.38 5.11 6.84
C GLY A 14 34.81 4.09 5.84
N ILE A 15 35.66 3.21 5.29
CA ILE A 15 35.21 2.16 4.36
C ILE A 15 34.37 1.11 5.09
N ILE A 16 34.80 0.66 6.27
CA ILE A 16 34.10 -0.37 7.04
C ILE A 16 32.74 0.13 7.52
N SER A 17 32.66 1.40 7.95
CA SER A 17 31.38 2.00 8.36
C SER A 17 30.42 2.19 7.17
N ALA A 18 30.90 2.57 6.00
CA ALA A 18 30.06 2.67 4.80
C ALA A 18 29.48 1.32 4.36
N VAL A 19 30.28 0.24 4.40
CA VAL A 19 29.85 -1.12 4.02
C VAL A 19 28.86 -1.72 5.04
N ALA A 20 29.03 -1.41 6.33
CA ALA A 20 28.11 -1.89 7.36
C ALA A 20 26.69 -1.30 7.20
N VAL A 21 26.58 -0.01 6.84
CA VAL A 21 25.29 0.67 6.63
C VAL A 21 24.60 0.19 5.34
N SER A 22 25.35 -0.10 4.27
CA SER A 22 24.78 -0.60 3.01
C SER A 22 24.26 -2.04 3.11
N ASN A 23 24.90 -2.89 3.91
CA ASN A 23 24.51 -4.30 4.03
C ASN A 23 23.29 -4.52 4.94
N PHE A 24 23.12 -3.71 5.99
CA PHE A 24 21.92 -3.77 6.85
C PHE A 24 20.64 -3.41 6.07
N THR A 25 20.70 -2.42 5.18
CA THR A 25 19.54 -2.02 4.37
C THR A 25 19.20 -2.98 3.23
N PHE A 26 20.11 -3.88 2.84
CA PHE A 26 19.88 -4.87 1.78
C PHE A 26 19.27 -6.17 2.33
N LEU A 27 19.73 -6.66 3.48
CA LEU A 27 19.20 -7.89 4.10
C LEU A 27 17.75 -7.74 4.57
N ASP A 28 17.35 -6.56 5.06
CA ASP A 28 15.95 -6.26 5.39
C ASP A 28 15.04 -6.20 4.15
N ARG A 29 15.58 -5.85 2.98
CA ARG A 29 14.82 -5.83 1.70
C ARG A 29 14.54 -7.22 1.15
N ILE A 30 15.33 -8.24 1.49
CA ILE A 30 15.12 -9.61 0.97
C ILE A 30 13.88 -10.26 1.60
N LYS A 31 13.51 -9.89 2.84
CA LYS A 31 12.32 -10.43 3.51
C LYS A 31 11.02 -9.71 3.15
N ARG A 32 11.08 -8.44 2.73
CA ARG A 32 9.89 -7.62 2.47
C ARG A 32 9.62 -7.52 0.98
N ARG A 33 8.40 -7.87 0.54
CA ARG A 33 7.98 -7.64 -0.85
C ARG A 33 8.02 -6.13 -1.13
N PRO A 34 8.50 -5.69 -2.31
CA PRO A 34 8.57 -4.27 -2.62
C PRO A 34 7.15 -3.68 -2.73
N PRO A 35 6.91 -2.43 -2.29
CA PRO A 35 5.59 -1.80 -2.28
C PRO A 35 4.86 -1.85 -3.62
N LYS A 36 5.59 -1.68 -4.72
CA LYS A 36 5.06 -1.82 -6.09
C LYS A 36 4.40 -3.18 -6.34
N VAL A 37 5.01 -4.27 -5.86
CA VAL A 37 4.49 -5.63 -6.08
C VAL A 37 3.24 -5.86 -5.25
N ILE A 38 3.26 -5.45 -3.98
CA ILE A 38 2.10 -5.57 -3.09
C ILE A 38 0.94 -4.75 -3.64
N PHE A 39 1.20 -3.52 -4.10
CA PHE A 39 0.18 -2.67 -4.71
C PHE A 39 -0.48 -3.33 -5.94
N LEU A 40 0.31 -3.85 -6.88
CA LEU A 40 -0.24 -4.57 -8.04
C LEU A 40 -0.98 -5.85 -7.65
N GLU A 41 -0.51 -6.56 -6.63
CA GLU A 41 -1.20 -7.72 -6.06
C GLU A 41 -2.55 -7.31 -5.47
N THR A 42 -2.63 -6.19 -4.74
CA THR A 42 -3.89 -5.69 -4.15
C THR A 42 -4.93 -5.31 -5.20
N LEU A 43 -4.53 -4.74 -6.33
CA LEU A 43 -5.44 -4.46 -7.44
C LEU A 43 -6.05 -5.74 -8.00
N LYS A 44 -5.24 -6.80 -8.16
CA LYS A 44 -5.73 -8.11 -8.63
C LYS A 44 -6.66 -8.75 -7.61
N LEU A 45 -6.30 -8.70 -6.33
CA LEU A 45 -7.11 -9.27 -5.25
C LEU A 45 -8.46 -8.56 -5.13
N ALA A 46 -8.51 -7.23 -5.23
CA ALA A 46 -9.76 -6.48 -5.19
C ALA A 46 -10.71 -6.88 -6.33
N ARG A 47 -10.16 -7.09 -7.54
CA ARG A 47 -10.94 -7.59 -8.68
C ARG A 47 -11.46 -9.01 -8.45
N LEU A 48 -10.59 -9.92 -8.02
CA LEU A 48 -10.98 -11.31 -7.76
C LEU A 48 -12.05 -11.37 -6.67
N ALA A 49 -11.88 -10.59 -5.60
CA ALA A 49 -12.86 -10.49 -4.54
C ALA A 49 -14.22 -9.97 -5.05
N ALA A 50 -14.26 -8.97 -5.94
CA ALA A 50 -15.53 -8.49 -6.51
C ALA A 50 -16.24 -9.57 -7.34
N LEU A 51 -15.46 -10.39 -8.04
CA LEU A 51 -15.97 -11.52 -8.82
C LEU A 51 -16.45 -12.68 -7.93
N GLU A 52 -15.72 -13.00 -6.86
CA GLU A 52 -16.04 -14.07 -5.92
C GLU A 52 -17.25 -13.73 -5.04
N GLU A 53 -17.33 -12.50 -4.54
CA GLU A 53 -18.43 -12.03 -3.70
C GLU A 53 -19.69 -11.71 -4.52
N GLY A 54 -19.56 -11.46 -5.83
CA GLY A 54 -20.67 -11.07 -6.70
C GLY A 54 -21.18 -9.65 -6.43
N GLU A 55 -20.39 -8.81 -5.74
CA GLU A 55 -20.73 -7.45 -5.33
C GLU A 55 -19.64 -6.44 -5.70
N GLU A 56 -19.99 -5.15 -5.66
CA GLU A 56 -19.03 -4.08 -5.93
C GLU A 56 -18.07 -3.89 -4.74
N ILE A 57 -16.77 -3.94 -4.99
CA ILE A 57 -15.72 -3.71 -3.99
C ILE A 57 -15.03 -2.37 -4.24
N SER A 58 -14.84 -1.61 -3.17
CA SER A 58 -14.11 -0.34 -3.15
C SER A 58 -12.74 -0.54 -2.49
N LEU A 59 -11.67 -0.17 -3.20
CA LEU A 59 -10.28 -0.24 -2.74
C LEU A 59 -9.77 1.16 -2.37
N TYR A 60 -9.35 1.31 -1.13
CA TYR A 60 -8.87 2.55 -0.52
C TYR A 60 -7.37 2.47 -0.23
N PHE A 61 -6.71 3.62 -0.19
CA PHE A 61 -5.38 3.77 0.41
C PHE A 61 -5.51 4.55 1.73
N GLU A 62 -5.06 3.94 2.82
CA GLU A 62 -5.06 4.54 4.16
C GLU A 62 -3.66 5.09 4.47
N GLU A 63 -3.49 6.42 4.40
CA GLU A 63 -2.18 7.08 4.53
C GLU A 63 -1.54 6.88 5.90
N SER A 64 -2.34 6.86 6.97
CA SER A 64 -1.87 6.74 8.36
C SER A 64 -1.14 5.40 8.61
N THR A 65 -1.61 4.33 7.98
CA THR A 65 -1.07 2.98 8.16
C THR A 65 -0.30 2.47 6.94
N CYS A 66 -0.32 3.21 5.83
CA CYS A 66 0.21 2.79 4.53
C CYS A 66 -0.42 1.46 4.04
N ASP A 67 -1.72 1.27 4.30
CA ASP A 67 -2.46 0.08 3.93
C ASP A 67 -3.33 0.29 2.70
N MET A 68 -3.43 -0.76 1.89
CA MET A 68 -4.48 -0.91 0.89
C MET A 68 -5.63 -1.69 1.52
N VAL A 69 -6.82 -1.12 1.54
CA VAL A 69 -8.00 -1.69 2.22
C VAL A 69 -9.12 -1.88 1.21
N ALA A 70 -9.56 -3.12 1.03
CA ALA A 70 -10.72 -3.46 0.20
C ALA A 70 -11.95 -3.60 1.09
N ARG A 71 -13.03 -2.91 0.73
CA ARG A 71 -14.32 -2.97 1.43
C ARG A 71 -15.43 -3.24 0.44
N ARG A 72 -16.45 -3.97 0.85
CA ARG A 72 -17.72 -4.03 0.10
C ARG A 72 -18.33 -2.63 0.06
N THR A 73 -18.85 -2.25 -1.11
CA THR A 73 -19.29 -0.86 -1.35
C THR A 73 -20.59 -0.53 -0.63
N TYR A 74 -21.46 -1.53 -0.40
CA TYR A 74 -22.78 -1.34 0.19
C TYR A 74 -22.78 -1.37 1.73
N ASP A 75 -22.15 -2.37 2.33
CA ASP A 75 -22.14 -2.56 3.79
C ASP A 75 -20.89 -1.96 4.47
N GLY A 76 -19.85 -1.62 3.69
CA GLY A 76 -18.58 -1.11 4.19
C GLY A 76 -17.71 -2.14 4.90
N SER A 77 -18.09 -3.42 4.90
CA SER A 77 -17.34 -4.50 5.54
C SER A 77 -15.97 -4.68 4.89
N GLU A 78 -14.94 -4.90 5.72
CA GLU A 78 -13.57 -5.12 5.24
C GLU A 78 -13.43 -6.52 4.67
N VAL A 79 -12.99 -6.61 3.42
CA VAL A 79 -12.74 -7.87 2.71
C VAL A 79 -11.30 -8.31 2.92
N PHE A 80 -10.36 -7.37 2.73
CA PHE A 80 -8.95 -7.60 3.06
C PHE A 80 -8.20 -6.28 3.30
N ARG A 81 -7.07 -6.41 3.98
CA ARG A 81 -6.07 -5.36 4.20
C ARG A 81 -4.69 -5.86 3.85
N LYS A 82 -3.90 -4.99 3.20
CA LYS A 82 -2.50 -5.27 2.87
C LYS A 82 -1.65 -4.04 3.12
N ASN A 83 -0.67 -4.17 3.99
CA ASN A 83 0.33 -3.14 4.21
C ASN A 83 1.35 -3.07 3.06
N LEU A 84 1.58 -1.89 2.48
CA LEU A 84 2.51 -1.70 1.36
C LEU A 84 3.98 -1.92 1.72
N TYR A 85 4.33 -1.94 3.01
CA TYR A 85 5.67 -2.28 3.46
C TYR A 85 5.87 -3.76 3.77
N SER A 86 4.86 -4.59 3.50
CA SER A 86 4.86 -5.99 3.95
C SER A 86 5.07 -6.13 5.45
N LEU A 87 4.69 -5.11 6.23
CA LEU A 87 4.66 -5.24 7.68
C LEU A 87 3.60 -6.30 7.98
N GLU A 88 4.01 -7.38 8.63
CA GLU A 88 3.14 -8.50 8.94
C GLU A 88 1.89 -7.98 9.68
N ASP A 89 0.76 -7.97 8.99
CA ASP A 89 -0.53 -8.05 9.65
C ASP A 89 -0.68 -9.53 10.05
N GLU A 90 -0.30 -9.84 11.29
CA GLU A 90 -0.78 -11.06 11.94
C GLU A 90 -2.27 -11.17 11.65
N LYS A 91 -2.65 -12.26 10.97
CA LYS A 91 -4.02 -12.73 10.79
C LYS A 91 -4.87 -12.29 11.97
N THR A 92 -5.83 -11.41 11.72
CA THR A 92 -7.02 -11.39 12.57
C THR A 92 -7.89 -12.51 12.03
N ASP A 93 -8.15 -13.49 12.87
CA ASP A 93 -8.87 -14.70 12.56
C ASP A 93 -10.25 -14.37 11.95
N ALA A 94 -10.37 -14.54 10.64
CA ALA A 94 -11.66 -14.70 9.98
C ALA A 94 -12.16 -16.14 10.23
N SER A 95 -12.47 -16.46 11.49
CA SER A 95 -13.31 -17.59 11.85
C SER A 95 -14.03 -17.31 13.19
N ALA A 96 -15.10 -16.55 13.12
CA ALA A 96 -16.23 -16.67 14.03
C ALA A 96 -17.46 -16.57 13.12
N GLY A 97 -18.14 -17.65 12.79
CA GLY A 97 -18.68 -18.60 13.77
C GLY A 97 -20.04 -18.05 14.15
N SER A 98 -21.05 -18.64 13.50
CA SER A 98 -22.48 -18.52 13.73
C SER A 98 -22.90 -18.14 15.15
N GLU A 99 -23.90 -17.28 15.21
CA GLU A 99 -24.79 -17.06 16.34
C GLU A 99 -25.12 -18.37 17.08
N GLU A 100 -24.87 -18.42 18.39
CA GLU A 100 -25.74 -18.98 19.44
C GLU A 100 -24.96 -19.16 20.75
N GLY A 101 -25.52 -18.69 21.87
CA GLY A 101 -25.10 -19.11 23.21
C GLY A 101 -24.73 -17.98 24.17
N ILE A 102 -25.72 -17.16 24.56
CA ILE A 102 -25.65 -16.32 25.76
C ILE A 102 -25.86 -17.22 26.97
N GLU A 103 -24.93 -17.20 27.94
CA GLU A 103 -25.15 -17.06 29.40
C GLU A 103 -24.01 -17.70 30.22
N ARG A 104 -23.59 -16.96 31.26
CA ARG A 104 -22.71 -17.31 32.41
C ARG A 104 -21.21 -17.01 32.28
N GLN A 105 -20.82 -15.80 32.69
CA GLN A 105 -20.00 -15.52 33.89
C GLN A 105 -19.49 -14.07 33.81
N VAL A 106 -20.28 -13.17 34.37
CA VAL A 106 -19.92 -11.76 34.58
C VAL A 106 -19.22 -11.70 35.93
N GLU A 107 -17.89 -11.52 35.92
CA GLU A 107 -17.10 -10.77 36.94
C GLU A 107 -15.57 -10.85 36.68
N GLU A 108 -15.09 -11.68 35.74
CA GLU A 108 -13.67 -11.71 35.30
C GLU A 108 -13.40 -10.92 33.98
N SER A 109 -14.45 -10.33 33.39
CA SER A 109 -14.43 -9.73 32.04
C SER A 109 -13.64 -8.41 31.92
N ASP A 110 -13.48 -7.67 33.01
CA ASP A 110 -13.02 -6.27 32.91
C ASP A 110 -11.50 -6.15 32.86
N LEU A 111 -10.77 -7.08 33.49
CA LEU A 111 -9.30 -7.10 33.47
C LEU A 111 -8.75 -7.62 32.14
N GLU A 112 -9.36 -8.65 31.56
CA GLU A 112 -8.98 -9.16 30.23
C GLU A 112 -9.26 -8.14 29.12
N THR A 113 -10.31 -7.34 29.27
CA THR A 113 -10.64 -6.25 28.33
C THR A 113 -9.60 -5.12 28.43
N VAL A 114 -9.15 -4.77 29.63
CA VAL A 114 -8.11 -3.73 29.81
C VAL A 114 -6.74 -4.21 29.32
N GLU A 115 -6.35 -5.45 29.61
CA GLU A 115 -5.09 -6.01 29.11
C GLU A 115 -5.06 -6.14 27.59
N SER A 116 -6.16 -6.55 26.97
CA SER A 116 -6.26 -6.63 25.51
C SER A 116 -6.17 -5.24 24.87
N LEU A 117 -6.80 -4.22 25.46
CA LEU A 117 -6.69 -2.82 25.01
C LEU A 117 -5.26 -2.28 25.14
N LEU A 118 -4.56 -2.57 26.24
CA LEU A 118 -3.16 -2.18 26.43
C LEU A 118 -2.23 -2.85 25.42
N LYS A 119 -2.40 -4.15 25.16
CA LYS A 119 -1.66 -4.88 24.11
C LYS A 119 -1.92 -4.29 22.72
N LEU A 120 -3.15 -3.89 22.43
CA LEU A 120 -3.53 -3.24 21.18
C LEU A 120 -2.88 -1.86 21.03
N GLN A 121 -2.83 -1.07 22.12
CA GLN A 121 -2.14 0.22 22.14
C GLN A 121 -0.62 0.05 21.95
N GLU A 122 0.02 -0.89 22.63
CA GLU A 122 1.44 -1.17 22.44
C GLU A 122 1.76 -1.62 21.00
N LYS A 123 0.91 -2.48 20.41
CA LYS A 123 1.04 -2.93 19.02
C LYS A 123 0.91 -1.76 18.04
N ARG A 124 -0.03 -0.85 18.27
CA ARG A 124 -0.18 0.39 17.49
C ARG A 124 1.05 1.29 17.62
N LYS A 125 1.52 1.54 18.84
CA LYS A 125 2.71 2.37 19.09
C LYS A 125 3.97 1.80 18.44
N LYS A 126 4.19 0.49 18.53
CA LYS A 126 5.30 -0.20 17.83
C LYS A 126 5.17 -0.12 16.31
N ARG A 127 3.94 -0.14 15.77
CA ARG A 127 3.68 0.02 14.33
C ARG A 127 3.97 1.45 13.88
N GLU A 128 3.48 2.45 14.61
CA GLU A 128 3.74 3.87 14.34
C GLU A 128 5.23 4.20 14.37
N GLU A 129 5.97 3.68 15.36
CA GLU A 129 7.43 3.86 15.44
C GLU A 129 8.17 3.19 14.27
N LYS A 130 7.70 2.03 13.81
CA LYS A 130 8.22 1.38 12.60
C LYS A 130 7.91 2.20 11.33
N LEU A 131 6.72 2.79 11.23
CA LEU A 131 6.34 3.64 10.09
C LEU A 131 7.13 4.95 10.06
N ALA A 132 7.44 5.54 11.22
CA ALA A 132 8.18 6.80 11.29
C ALA A 132 9.60 6.72 10.69
N ASN A 133 10.19 5.53 10.65
CA ASN A 133 11.52 5.28 10.08
C ASN A 133 11.48 4.79 8.62
N LEU A 134 10.29 4.66 8.04
CA LEU A 134 10.10 4.22 6.67
C LEU A 134 9.84 5.42 5.75
N PRO A 135 10.15 5.30 4.45
CA PRO A 135 9.91 6.38 3.51
C PRO A 135 8.41 6.74 3.43
N LYS A 136 8.07 7.92 2.93
CA LYS A 136 6.65 8.30 2.81
C LYS A 136 6.06 7.67 1.54
N ILE A 137 5.01 6.86 1.66
CA ILE A 137 4.26 6.36 0.50
C ILE A 137 3.02 7.22 0.27
N GLU A 138 2.79 7.57 -0.99
CA GLU A 138 1.55 8.20 -1.45
C GLU A 138 1.00 7.42 -2.63
N VAL A 139 -0.30 7.12 -2.60
CA VAL A 139 -1.02 6.50 -3.72
C VAL A 139 -2.06 7.50 -4.21
N LEU A 140 -2.01 7.83 -5.50
CA LEU A 140 -2.93 8.76 -6.12
C LEU A 140 -3.76 8.04 -7.18
N PHE A 141 -5.08 8.09 -7.02
CA PHE A 141 -6.04 7.68 -8.03
C PHE A 141 -6.56 8.92 -8.74
N ARG A 142 -6.31 9.04 -10.04
CA ARG A 142 -6.84 10.14 -10.86
C ARG A 142 -7.86 9.59 -11.83
N PRO A 143 -9.05 10.18 -11.96
CA PRO A 143 -10.02 9.73 -12.95
C PRO A 143 -9.43 9.82 -14.37
N ASN A 144 -9.79 8.86 -15.22
CA ASN A 144 -9.49 8.90 -16.65
C ASN A 144 -10.75 9.37 -17.40
N TYR A 145 -10.87 10.67 -17.66
CA TYR A 145 -12.02 11.23 -18.38
C TYR A 145 -11.88 11.01 -19.89
N PRO A 146 -12.98 10.66 -20.60
CA PRO A 146 -12.98 10.61 -22.05
C PRO A 146 -12.59 11.96 -22.68
N GLU A 147 -11.80 11.93 -23.75
CA GLU A 147 -11.30 13.12 -24.46
C GLU A 147 -12.42 14.04 -25.00
N VAL A 148 -13.64 13.51 -25.14
CA VAL A 148 -14.84 14.27 -25.55
C VAL A 148 -15.10 15.47 -24.64
N TYR A 149 -14.66 15.41 -23.38
CA TYR A 149 -14.85 16.48 -22.41
C TYR A 149 -13.81 17.60 -22.47
N SER A 150 -12.90 17.59 -23.46
CA SER A 150 -11.92 18.68 -23.68
C SER A 150 -11.01 18.97 -22.48
N PHE A 151 -10.85 18.03 -21.54
CA PHE A 151 -9.89 18.18 -20.45
C PHE A 151 -8.48 18.01 -21.02
N THR A 152 -7.65 19.05 -20.90
CA THR A 152 -6.28 18.98 -21.41
C THR A 152 -5.36 18.28 -20.42
N THR A 153 -4.31 17.64 -20.91
CA THR A 153 -3.25 17.05 -20.08
C THR A 153 -2.53 18.09 -19.20
N ASN A 154 -2.65 19.39 -19.47
CA ASN A 154 -2.16 20.46 -18.58
C ASN A 154 -3.07 20.72 -17.38
N ASP A 155 -4.34 20.30 -17.43
CA ASP A 155 -5.26 20.36 -16.30
C ASP A 155 -4.92 19.31 -15.22
N LEU A 156 -3.97 18.40 -15.50
CA LEU A 156 -3.44 17.36 -14.58
C LEU A 156 -2.91 17.92 -13.25
N LYS A 157 -2.67 19.23 -13.14
CA LYS A 157 -2.23 19.90 -11.91
C LYS A 157 -3.37 20.26 -10.95
N GLY A 158 -4.64 20.17 -11.37
CA GLY A 158 -5.81 20.56 -10.57
C GLY A 158 -6.86 19.46 -10.33
N PHE A 159 -6.60 18.20 -10.70
CA PHE A 159 -7.63 17.15 -10.63
C PHE A 159 -7.98 16.72 -9.21
N GLU A 160 -9.28 16.53 -9.00
CA GLU A 160 -9.84 15.73 -7.91
C GLU A 160 -9.21 14.34 -7.91
N THR A 161 -8.60 13.96 -6.79
CA THR A 161 -8.16 12.58 -6.56
C THR A 161 -9.36 11.75 -6.15
N LEU A 162 -9.53 10.58 -6.77
CA LEU A 162 -10.52 9.61 -6.31
C LEU A 162 -10.11 9.10 -4.92
N GLN A 163 -11.07 9.00 -4.01
CA GLN A 163 -10.84 8.43 -2.69
C GLN A 163 -10.62 6.90 -2.75
N CYS A 164 -11.24 6.24 -3.73
CA CYS A 164 -11.13 4.81 -3.94
C CYS A 164 -11.26 4.42 -5.41
N LEU A 165 -10.82 3.21 -5.72
CA LEU A 165 -11.13 2.51 -6.96
C LEU A 165 -12.25 1.52 -6.72
N ARG A 166 -13.27 1.51 -7.58
CA ARG A 166 -14.36 0.53 -7.50
C ARG A 166 -14.21 -0.55 -8.54
N PHE A 167 -14.55 -1.77 -8.13
CA PHE A 167 -14.46 -3.00 -8.90
C PHE A 167 -15.84 -3.64 -8.91
N ALA A 168 -16.41 -3.81 -10.09
CA ALA A 168 -17.71 -4.43 -10.27
C ALA A 168 -17.57 -5.95 -10.49
N PRO A 169 -18.63 -6.73 -10.19
CA PRO A 169 -18.61 -8.19 -10.34
C PRO A 169 -18.49 -8.64 -11.79
N ASP A 170 -18.79 -7.77 -12.76
CA ASP A 170 -18.61 -8.03 -14.20
C ASP A 170 -17.16 -7.87 -14.69
N SER A 171 -16.20 -7.79 -13.76
CA SER A 171 -14.79 -7.51 -14.00
C SER A 171 -14.47 -6.10 -14.50
N THR A 172 -15.44 -5.17 -14.54
CA THR A 172 -15.16 -3.77 -14.84
C THR A 172 -14.67 -3.02 -13.61
N MET A 173 -13.99 -1.89 -13.82
CA MET A 173 -13.54 -1.03 -12.74
C MET A 173 -13.59 0.46 -13.06
N THR A 174 -13.39 1.30 -12.04
CA THR A 174 -13.28 2.75 -12.23
C THR A 174 -12.11 3.10 -13.16
N PRO A 175 -12.35 3.78 -14.30
CA PRO A 175 -11.28 4.23 -15.19
C PRO A 175 -10.39 5.24 -14.47
N ALA A 176 -9.14 4.86 -14.23
CA ALA A 176 -8.21 5.69 -13.47
C ALA A 176 -6.77 5.63 -13.98
N ASN A 177 -6.06 6.73 -13.80
CA ASN A 177 -4.61 6.82 -13.82
C ASN A 177 -4.11 6.67 -12.39
N ILE A 178 -3.23 5.70 -12.17
CA ILE A 178 -2.67 5.38 -10.87
C ILE A 178 -1.22 5.87 -10.81
N GLU A 179 -0.87 6.52 -9.71
CA GLU A 179 0.49 6.94 -9.40
C GLU A 179 0.87 6.53 -7.97
N LEU A 180 1.96 5.76 -7.82
CA LEU A 180 2.57 5.41 -6.53
C LEU A 180 3.86 6.19 -6.38
N LYS A 181 3.96 6.99 -5.33
CA LYS A 181 5.15 7.75 -4.96
C LYS A 181 5.76 7.22 -3.67
N ILE A 182 7.09 7.23 -3.61
CA ILE A 182 7.87 7.00 -2.39
C ILE A 182 8.81 8.20 -2.24
N ASP A 183 8.77 8.89 -1.10
CA ASP A 183 9.53 10.12 -0.84
C ASP A 183 9.37 11.15 -1.96
N SER A 184 8.13 11.37 -2.41
CA SER A 184 7.77 12.24 -3.54
C SER A 184 8.29 11.82 -4.91
N GLN A 185 9.03 10.71 -5.03
CA GLN A 185 9.47 10.15 -6.30
C GLN A 185 8.44 9.16 -6.84
N SER A 186 7.97 9.39 -8.08
CA SER A 186 7.06 8.46 -8.76
C SER A 186 7.79 7.18 -9.14
N ILE A 187 7.42 6.06 -8.50
CA ILE A 187 8.00 4.74 -8.77
C ILE A 187 7.15 3.93 -9.75
N LEU A 188 5.85 4.20 -9.80
CA LEU A 188 4.90 3.54 -10.69
C LEU A 188 3.85 4.54 -11.15
N LYS A 189 3.64 4.62 -12.46
CA LYS A 189 2.60 5.46 -13.07
C LYS A 189 2.03 4.76 -14.29
N PHE A 190 0.72 4.53 -14.32
CA PHE A 190 0.05 3.86 -15.43
C PHE A 190 -1.45 4.17 -15.47
N SER A 191 -2.04 4.00 -16.65
CA SER A 191 -3.49 3.98 -16.83
C SER A 191 -3.97 2.55 -16.66
N VAL A 192 -5.10 2.34 -15.99
CA VAL A 192 -5.67 1.00 -15.84
C VAL A 192 -6.59 0.68 -17.00
N ASP A 193 -6.52 -0.56 -17.49
CA ASP A 193 -7.54 -1.11 -18.38
C ASP A 193 -8.81 -1.44 -17.58
N VAL A 194 -9.92 -0.84 -17.98
CA VAL A 194 -11.23 -0.93 -17.32
C VAL A 194 -11.73 -2.36 -17.21
N PHE A 195 -11.39 -3.24 -18.17
CA PHE A 195 -11.92 -4.61 -18.21
C PHE A 195 -11.00 -5.64 -17.56
N SER A 196 -9.70 -5.36 -17.53
CA SER A 196 -8.71 -6.30 -17.00
C SER A 196 -8.18 -5.89 -15.64
N GLY A 197 -8.25 -4.61 -15.27
CA GLY A 197 -7.64 -4.06 -14.06
C GLY A 197 -6.11 -4.05 -14.11
N PHE A 198 -5.51 -4.30 -15.28
CA PHE A 198 -4.07 -4.31 -15.47
C PHE A 198 -3.56 -2.96 -15.98
N PRO A 199 -2.27 -2.67 -15.76
CA PRO A 199 -1.63 -1.54 -16.41
C PRO A 199 -1.76 -1.65 -17.92
N LEU A 200 -2.33 -0.63 -18.55
CA LEU A 200 -2.18 -0.41 -19.98
C LEU A 200 -0.71 -0.09 -20.25
N GLU A 201 -0.12 -0.77 -21.22
CA GLU A 201 1.18 -0.38 -21.72
C GLU A 201 1.07 1.06 -22.22
N LEU A 202 1.84 1.97 -21.62
CA LEU A 202 2.04 3.30 -22.17
C LEU A 202 2.69 3.08 -23.54
N LYS A 203 1.91 3.23 -24.62
CA LYS A 203 2.47 3.35 -25.96
C LYS A 203 3.55 4.42 -25.86
N LYS A 204 4.81 4.04 -26.13
CA LYS A 204 5.87 5.02 -26.38
C LYS A 204 5.32 5.92 -27.47
N THR A 205 4.99 7.15 -27.13
CA THR A 205 4.82 8.21 -28.12
C THR A 205 6.20 8.40 -28.72
N GLU A 206 6.48 7.67 -29.79
CA GLU A 206 7.57 8.01 -30.69
C GLU A 206 7.24 9.41 -31.20
N ALA A 207 7.96 10.40 -30.66
CA ALA A 207 8.03 11.72 -31.25
C ALA A 207 8.61 11.53 -32.65
N LYS A 208 7.74 11.41 -33.64
CA LYS A 208 8.07 11.69 -35.03
C LYS A 208 8.52 13.15 -35.08
N ASN A 209 9.82 13.36 -34.96
CA ASN A 209 10.47 14.53 -35.53
C ASN A 209 10.39 14.36 -37.05
N GLU A 210 9.33 14.86 -37.65
CA GLU A 210 9.34 15.19 -39.08
C GLU A 210 10.14 16.49 -39.20
N GLY A 211 11.39 16.34 -39.67
CA GLY A 211 12.20 17.43 -40.21
C GLY A 211 12.03 17.53 -41.72
#